data_AF-A0A087KVY1-F1
#
_entry.id   AF-A0A087KVY1-F1
#
_cell.length_a   1.000
_cell.length_b   1.000
_cell.length_c   1.000
_cell.angle_alpha   90.00
_cell.angle_beta   90.00
_cell.angle_gamma   90.00
#
_symmetry.space_group_name_H-M   'P 1'
#
loop_
_entity.id
_entity.type
_entity.pdbx_description
1 polymer ?
#
loop_
_entity_poly.entity_id
_entity_poly.type
_entity_poly.pdbx_seq_one_letter_code
_entity_poly.pdbx_strand_id
1 'polypeptide(L)' 'METLERCYVYAKNTSNMDFLASTVAFLEFQGRQINAQDVAGNMSREQSDSFFARLNHYRAIYKKQTQLS' A
#
# COMPACT_ATOMS: atom_id res chain seq x y z
N MET A 1 -19.76 6.14 -20.90
CA MET A 1 -19.17 4.81 -20.67
C MET A 1 -17.74 4.93 -20.14
N GLU A 2 -16.85 5.71 -20.76
CA GLU A 2 -15.45 5.88 -20.32
C GLU A 2 -15.24 6.33 -18.85
N THR A 3 -16.02 7.28 -18.34
CA THR A 3 -15.80 7.81 -16.97
C THR A 3 -16.03 6.76 -15.88
N LEU A 4 -17.08 5.95 -16.01
CA LEU A 4 -17.39 4.89 -15.04
C LEU A 4 -16.34 3.79 -15.07
N GLU A 5 -15.84 3.44 -16.25
CA GLU A 5 -14.77 2.45 -16.41
C GLU A 5 -13.44 2.95 -15.80
N ARG A 6 -13.09 4.22 -16.02
CA ARG A 6 -11.93 4.85 -15.37
C ARG A 6 -12.08 4.88 -13.85
N CYS A 7 -13.26 5.22 -13.33
CA CYS A 7 -13.54 5.19 -11.89
C CYS A 7 -13.44 3.76 -11.33
N TYR A 8 -13.93 2.75 -12.04
CA TYR A 8 -13.84 1.34 -11.63
C TYR A 8 -12.40 0.85 -11.61
N VAL A 9 -11.63 1.13 -12.66
CA VAL A 9 -10.19 0.79 -12.74
C VAL A 9 -9.41 1.52 -11.64
N TYR A 10 -9.70 2.80 -11.41
CA TYR A 10 -9.08 3.58 -10.35
C TYR A 10 -9.42 3.02 -8.96
N ALA A 11 -10.69 2.73 -8.69
CA ALA A 11 -11.13 2.15 -7.41
C ALA A 11 -10.51 0.78 -7.18
N LYS A 12 -10.54 -0.11 -8.18
CA LYS A 12 -9.92 -1.45 -8.11
C LYS A 12 -8.41 -1.38 -7.89
N ASN A 13 -7.71 -0.52 -8.63
CA ASN A 13 -6.27 -0.33 -8.46
C ASN A 13 -5.96 0.25 -7.08
N THR A 14 -6.74 1.23 -6.61
CA THR A 14 -6.58 1.82 -5.27
C THR A 14 -6.81 0.78 -4.18
N SER A 15 -7.88 -0.02 -4.26
CA SER A 15 -8.17 -1.10 -3.31
C SER A 15 -7.08 -2.18 -3.30
N ASN A 16 -6.53 -2.54 -4.46
CA ASN A 16 -5.43 -3.49 -4.55
C ASN A 16 -4.14 -2.94 -3.91
N MET A 17 -3.84 -1.66 -4.13
CA MET A 17 -2.66 -1.01 -3.54
C MET A 17 -2.83 -0.79 -2.04
N ASP A 18 -4.01 -0.45 -1.55
CA ASP A 18 -4.32 -0.35 -0.12
C ASP A 18 -4.15 -1.72 0.57
N PHE A 19 -4.60 -2.81 -0.06
CA PHE A 19 -4.43 -4.16 0.46
C PHE A 19 -2.94 -4.57 0.52
N LEU A 20 -2.19 -4.32 -0.55
CA LEU A 20 -0.75 -4.61 -0.57
C LEU A 20 0.00 -3.78 0.46
N ALA A 21 -0.26 -2.48 0.51
CA ALA A 21 0.39 -1.56 1.44
C ALA A 21 0.13 -1.91 2.91
N SER A 22 -1.13 -2.21 3.27
CA SER A 22 -1.50 -2.62 4.63
C SER A 22 -0.85 -3.95 5.02
N THR A 23 -0.82 -4.92 4.10
CA THR A 23 -0.18 -6.23 4.35
C THR A 23 1.32 -6.08 4.57
N VAL A 24 2.01 -5.30 3.73
CA VAL A 24 3.45 -5.06 3.87
C VAL A 24 3.75 -4.37 5.21
N ALA A 25 3.02 -3.31 5.56
CA ALA A 25 3.19 -2.61 6.83
C ALA A 25 2.92 -3.52 8.05
N PHE A 26 1.92 -4.39 7.96
CA PHE A 26 1.60 -5.35 9.01
C PHE A 26 2.71 -6.39 9.20
N LEU A 27 3.25 -6.95 8.10
CA LEU A 27 4.35 -7.91 8.16
C LEU A 27 5.64 -7.27 8.71
N GLU A 28 5.93 -6.03 8.34
CA GLU A 28 7.02 -5.24 8.93
C GLU A 28 6.84 -5.03 10.43
N PHE A 29 5.62 -4.69 10.87
CA PHE A 29 5.28 -4.56 12.28
C PHE A 29 5.45 -5.88 13.05
N GLN A 30 5.18 -7.03 12.42
CA GLN A 30 5.45 -8.36 12.99
C GLN A 30 6.94 -8.73 13.01
N GLY A 31 7.83 -7.84 12.57
CA GLY A 31 9.29 -8.06 12.53
C GLY A 31 9.78 -8.87 11.34
N ARG A 32 8.93 -9.10 10.33
CA ARG A 32 9.36 -9.75 9.08
C ARG A 32 10.05 -8.74 8.18
N GLN A 33 11.18 -9.15 7.60
CA GLN A 33 11.90 -8.35 6.62
C GLN A 33 11.20 -8.46 5.26
N ILE A 34 10.42 -7.42 4.90
CA ILE A 34 9.79 -7.31 3.59
C ILE A 34 10.44 -6.17 2.84
N ASN A 35 10.93 -6.44 1.62
CA ASN A 35 11.45 -5.40 0.75
C ASN A 35 10.31 -4.78 -0.07
N ALA A 36 9.81 -3.63 0.36
CA ALA A 36 8.76 -2.89 -0.35
C ALA A 36 9.18 -2.49 -1.79
N GLN A 37 10.48 -2.36 -2.06
CA GLN A 37 11.01 -2.09 -3.40
C GLN A 37 10.78 -3.27 -4.34
N ASP A 38 10.95 -4.50 -3.86
CA ASP A 38 10.72 -5.72 -4.66
C ASP A 38 9.22 -5.89 -4.98
N VAL A 39 8.36 -5.52 -4.02
CA VAL A 39 6.90 -5.51 -4.22
C VAL A 39 6.50 -4.50 -5.30
N ALA A 40 7.12 -3.33 -5.31
CA ALA A 40 6.88 -2.29 -6.32
C ALA A 40 7.51 -2.60 -7.69
N GLY A 41 8.42 -3.56 -7.80
CA GLY A 41 9.19 -3.83 -9.03
C GLY A 41 8.34 -4.21 -10.25
N ASN A 42 7.15 -4.77 -10.04
CA ASN A 42 6.21 -5.13 -11.11
C ASN A 42 5.07 -4.10 -11.32
N MET A 43 5.11 -2.98 -10.60
CA MET A 43 4.07 -1.95 -10.68
C MET A 43 4.42 -0.89 -11.73
N SER A 44 3.40 -0.29 -12.34
CA SER A 44 3.62 0.97 -13.08
C SER A 44 4.02 2.08 -12.12
N ARG A 45 4.62 3.18 -12.63
CA ARG A 45 5.02 4.33 -11.79
C ARG A 45 3.85 4.89 -10.96
N GLU A 46 2.68 5.04 -11.58
CA GLU A 46 1.48 5.54 -10.90
C GLU A 46 1.01 4.60 -9.79
N GLN A 47 1.11 3.28 -10.02
CA GLN A 47 0.78 2.26 -9.04
C GLN A 47 1.80 2.23 -7.89
N SER A 48 3.10 2.35 -8.19
CA SER A 48 4.15 2.41 -7.17
C SER A 48 4.01 3.64 -6.30
N ASP A 49 3.72 4.80 -6.88
CA ASP A 49 3.53 6.05 -6.15
C ASP A 49 2.33 5.94 -5.19
N SER A 50 1.21 5.40 -5.68
CA SER A 50 0.03 5.11 -4.85
C SER A 50 0.34 4.10 -3.74
N PHE A 51 1.02 3.00 -4.06
CA PHE A 51 1.42 1.98 -3.09
C PHE A 51 2.30 2.55 -1.98
N PHE A 52 3.34 3.32 -2.31
CA PHE A 52 4.23 3.91 -1.29
C PHE A 52 3.54 4.97 -0.44
N ALA A 53 2.65 5.78 -1.02
CA ALA A 53 1.85 6.74 -0.27
C ALA A 53 0.98 6.03 0.79
N ARG A 54 0.33 4.93 0.41
CA ARG A 54 -0.48 4.12 1.32
C ARG A 54 0.36 3.33 2.33
N LEU A 55 1.50 2.80 1.91
CA LEU A 55 2.42 2.06 2.79
C LEU A 55 2.92 2.96 3.93
N ASN A 56 3.31 4.19 3.61
CA ASN A 56 3.74 5.17 4.60
C ASN A 56 2.60 5.53 5.57
N HIS A 57 1.35 5.59 5.09
CA HIS A 57 0.18 5.80 5.93
C HIS A 57 0.00 4.66 6.96
N TYR A 58 0.04 3.39 6.51
CA TYR A 58 -0.10 2.24 7.42
C TYR A 58 1.08 2.08 8.37
N ARG A 59 2.33 2.30 7.92
CA ARG A 59 3.51 2.34 8.80
C ARG A 59 3.36 3.37 9.92
N ALA A 60 2.80 4.54 9.62
CA ALA A 60 2.56 5.58 10.63
C ALA A 60 1.52 5.15 11.66
N ILE A 61 0.48 4.39 11.27
CA ILE A 61 -0.52 3.82 12.18
C ILE A 61 0.14 2.81 13.13
N TYR A 62 0.88 1.85 12.58
CA TYR A 62 1.55 0.82 13.38
C TYR A 62 2.63 1.40 14.31
N LYS A 63 3.36 2.43 13.86
CA LYS A 63 4.33 3.16 14.71
C LYS A 63 3.66 3.86 15.89
N LYS A 64 2.49 4.48 15.69
CA LYS A 64 1.69 5.06 16.78
C LYS A 64 1.20 3.98 17.75
N GLN A 65 0.84 2.81 17.22
CA GLN A 65 0.36 1.69 18.04
C GLN A 65 1.46 1.11 18.94
N THR A 66 2.70 0.97 18.45
CA THR A 66 3.85 0.57 19.28
C THR A 66 4.24 1.58 20.37
N GLN A 67 3.89 2.85 20.23
CA GLN A 67 4.23 3.90 21.21
C GLN A 67 3.22 4.01 22.36
N LEU A 68 2.06 3.36 22.21
CA LEU A 68 0.98 3.35 23.20
C LEU A 68 0.91 2.03 24.00
N SER A 69 1.73 1.04 23.65
CA SER A 69 1.86 -0.27 24.30
C SER A 69 3.09 -0.32 25.21
#